data_AF-A0A7W5YA24-F1
#
_entry.id   AF-A0A7W5YA24-F1
#
_cell.length_a   1.000
_cell.length_b   1.000
_cell.length_c   1.000
_cell.angle_alpha   90.00
_cell.angle_beta   90.00
_cell.angle_gamma   90.00
#
_symmetry.space_group_name_H-M   'P 1'
#
loop_
_entity.id
_entity.type
_entity.pdbx_description
1 polymer ?
#
loop_
_entity_poly.entity_id
_entity_poly.type
_entity_poly.pdbx_seq_one_letter_code
_entity_poly.pdbx_strand_id
1 'polypeptide(L)'
;MTTTTITRGKASTRTLLTAAAAAMPVWTVVALTQAFTREGFDLVRHPFSQLATGSLGWIQITNFLIVGSLLIAGSFGFRRALYGKPGGTWVPRLTRIAGIGMIGAGVFVMDPGDGFPVGTPAGPPATMSWHAVMHMVAGSITFIAFAAALLRPRPVLHPHRRRRHGRPLPPGRCGPDPG
;
A
#
# COMPACT_ATOMS: atom_id res chain seq x y z
N MET A 1 26.52 -26.25 -12.03
CA MET A 1 26.70 -25.02 -11.23
C MET A 1 25.39 -24.25 -11.25
N THR A 2 24.38 -24.65 -10.47
CA THR A 2 22.98 -24.14 -10.66
C THR A 2 22.24 -23.81 -9.35
N THR A 3 22.86 -24.04 -8.20
CA THR A 3 22.19 -23.92 -6.89
C THR A 3 22.23 -22.49 -6.31
N THR A 4 23.17 -21.64 -6.74
CA THR A 4 23.37 -20.30 -6.15
C THR A 4 22.29 -19.29 -6.52
N THR A 5 21.68 -19.41 -7.71
CA THR A 5 20.75 -18.40 -8.26
C THR A 5 19.37 -18.44 -7.60
N ILE A 6 18.84 -19.63 -7.30
CA ILE A 6 17.50 -19.81 -6.72
C ILE A 6 17.48 -19.31 -5.26
N THR A 7 18.52 -19.59 -4.49
CA THR A 7 18.64 -19.15 -3.09
C THR A 7 18.74 -17.62 -2.98
N ARG A 8 19.51 -16.98 -3.88
CA ARG A 8 19.66 -15.51 -3.93
C ARG A 8 18.34 -14.81 -4.27
N GLY A 9 17.54 -15.37 -5.20
CA GLY A 9 16.22 -14.84 -5.55
C GLY A 9 15.18 -14.93 -4.43
N LYS A 10 15.16 -16.04 -3.67
CA LYS A 10 14.29 -16.22 -2.50
C LYS A 10 14.70 -15.30 -1.34
N ALA A 11 16.00 -15.20 -1.05
CA ALA A 11 16.54 -14.28 -0.02
C ALA A 11 16.24 -12.81 -0.34
N SER A 12 16.36 -12.42 -1.62
CA SER A 12 15.97 -11.09 -2.11
C SER A 12 14.47 -10.83 -1.91
N THR A 13 13.60 -11.81 -2.18
CA THR A 13 12.15 -11.65 -2.01
C THR A 13 11.76 -11.52 -0.55
N ARG A 14 12.34 -12.32 0.36
CA ARG A 14 12.13 -12.19 1.81
C ARG A 14 12.52 -10.79 2.30
N THR A 15 13.67 -10.28 1.87
CA THR A 15 14.15 -8.93 2.24
C THR A 15 13.16 -7.83 1.82
N LEU A 16 12.64 -7.88 0.59
CA LEU A 16 11.65 -6.91 0.11
C LEU A 16 10.33 -6.98 0.91
N LEU A 17 9.88 -8.19 1.26
CA LEU A 17 8.68 -8.36 2.09
C LEU A 17 8.91 -7.86 3.51
N THR A 18 10.08 -8.10 4.09
CA THR A 18 10.47 -7.56 5.40
C THR A 18 10.51 -6.03 5.37
N ALA A 19 11.01 -5.42 4.30
CA ALA A 19 10.97 -3.96 4.13
C ALA A 19 9.54 -3.41 4.17
N ALA A 20 8.59 -4.02 3.44
CA ALA A 20 7.17 -3.65 3.51
C ALA A 20 6.60 -3.84 4.94
N ALA A 21 6.93 -4.96 5.60
CA ALA A 21 6.44 -5.25 6.94
C ALA A 21 6.96 -4.25 7.99
N ALA A 22 8.19 -3.74 7.81
CA ALA A 22 8.80 -2.76 8.70
C ALA A 22 8.29 -1.33 8.48
N ALA A 23 7.73 -1.01 7.30
CA ALA A 23 7.38 0.36 6.91
C ALA A 23 6.46 1.07 7.92
N MET A 24 5.31 0.47 8.28
CA MET A 24 4.37 1.10 9.22
C MET A 24 4.92 1.14 10.66
N PRO A 25 5.52 0.07 11.23
CA PRO A 25 6.18 0.15 12.53
C PRO A 25 7.23 1.26 12.63
N VAL A 26 8.09 1.41 11.61
CA VAL A 26 9.09 2.50 11.56
C VAL A 26 8.39 3.86 11.57
N TRP A 27 7.38 4.04 10.72
CA TRP A 27 6.62 5.29 10.66
C TRP A 27 6.04 5.65 12.03
N THR A 28 5.36 4.70 12.66
CA THR A 28 4.67 4.86 13.94
C THR A 28 5.62 5.18 15.08
N VAL A 29 6.73 4.44 15.21
CA VAL A 29 7.70 4.68 16.30
C VAL A 29 8.32 6.06 16.18
N VAL A 30 8.72 6.48 14.98
CA VAL A 30 9.33 7.80 14.75
C VAL A 30 8.31 8.93 14.95
N ALA A 31 7.07 8.75 14.48
CA ALA A 31 6.01 9.76 14.67
C ALA A 31 5.62 9.90 16.15
N LEU A 32 5.43 8.79 16.87
CA LEU A 32 5.11 8.82 18.31
C LEU A 32 6.26 9.40 19.12
N THR A 33 7.51 9.03 18.83
CA THR A 33 8.67 9.59 19.53
C THR A 33 8.68 11.12 19.41
N GLN A 34 8.44 11.66 18.20
CA GLN A 34 8.33 13.10 18.02
C GLN A 34 7.09 13.68 18.73
N ALA A 35 5.93 13.02 18.66
CA ALA A 35 4.73 13.51 19.31
C ALA A 35 4.88 13.62 20.85
N PHE A 36 5.64 12.72 21.47
CA PHE A 36 5.92 12.76 22.91
C PHE A 36 7.07 13.70 23.31
N THR A 37 7.89 14.15 22.35
CA THR A 37 9.10 14.95 22.64
C THR A 37 9.04 16.37 22.08
N ARG A 38 8.17 16.65 21.11
CA ARG A 38 8.03 17.98 20.52
C ARG A 38 7.11 18.86 21.35
N GLU A 39 7.67 19.97 21.81
CA GLU A 39 6.92 21.01 22.52
C GLU A 39 5.73 21.50 21.69
N GLY A 40 4.59 21.65 22.36
CA GLY A 40 3.35 22.15 21.75
C GLY A 40 2.58 21.14 20.90
N PHE A 41 3.09 19.91 20.69
CA PHE A 41 2.33 18.87 19.99
C PHE A 41 1.31 18.21 20.93
N ASP A 42 0.05 18.18 20.52
CA ASP A 42 -1.04 17.53 21.24
C ASP A 42 -1.58 16.38 20.37
N LEU A 43 -1.47 15.14 20.87
CA LEU A 43 -1.92 13.92 20.19
C LEU A 43 -3.40 13.89 19.83
N VAL A 44 -4.24 14.68 20.52
CA VAL A 44 -5.69 14.74 20.28
C VAL A 44 -6.03 15.84 19.26
N ARG A 45 -5.20 16.88 19.14
CA ARG A 45 -5.46 18.04 18.28
C ARG A 45 -4.70 18.02 16.97
N HIS A 46 -3.43 17.60 17.02
CA HIS A 46 -2.51 17.71 15.89
C HIS A 46 -2.35 16.38 15.16
N PRO A 47 -2.66 16.31 13.85
CA PRO A 47 -2.28 15.15 13.06
C PRO A 47 -0.76 14.96 13.01
N PHE A 48 -0.29 13.71 12.99
CA PHE A 48 1.14 13.37 12.91
C PHE A 48 1.86 13.98 11.70
N SER A 49 1.16 14.30 10.62
CA SER A 49 1.72 15.01 9.47
C SER A 49 2.19 16.43 9.81
N GLN A 50 1.58 17.10 10.80
CA GLN A 50 2.07 18.40 11.27
C GLN A 50 3.46 18.32 11.89
N LEU A 51 3.91 17.15 12.38
CA LEU A 51 5.29 16.96 12.86
C LEU A 51 6.35 17.26 11.79
N ALA A 52 5.97 17.35 10.50
CA ALA A 52 6.86 17.76 9.41
C ALA A 52 7.14 19.28 9.38
N THR A 53 6.55 20.06 10.28
CA THR A 53 6.75 21.52 10.38
C THR A 53 7.77 21.91 11.45
N GLY A 54 8.27 23.14 11.41
CA GLY A 54 9.24 23.68 12.38
C GLY A 54 10.66 23.13 12.22
N SER A 55 11.54 23.44 13.18
CA SER A 55 12.98 23.15 13.10
C SER A 55 13.32 21.65 12.99
N LEU A 56 12.54 20.78 13.63
CA LEU A 56 12.69 19.33 13.59
C LEU A 56 11.81 18.65 12.52
N GLY A 57 11.14 19.44 11.67
CA GLY A 57 10.22 18.92 10.65
C GLY A 57 10.85 17.93 9.68
N TRP A 58 12.16 18.09 9.42
CA TRP A 58 12.93 17.20 8.55
C TRP A 58 12.92 15.74 9.02
N ILE A 59 12.75 15.47 10.33
CA ILE A 59 12.68 14.09 10.86
C ILE A 59 11.44 13.40 10.32
N GLN A 60 10.27 14.04 10.42
CA GLN A 60 9.04 13.45 9.90
C GLN A 60 9.01 13.42 8.37
N ILE A 61 9.59 14.41 7.69
CA ILE A 61 9.78 14.36 6.23
C ILE A 61 10.61 13.14 5.84
N THR A 62 11.77 12.94 6.49
CA THR A 62 12.65 11.80 6.23
C THR A 62 11.93 10.48 6.52
N ASN A 63 11.14 10.41 7.58
CA ASN A 63 10.31 9.26 7.93
C ASN A 63 9.32 8.93 6.79
N PHE A 64 8.61 9.92 6.25
CA PHE A 64 7.73 9.75 5.08
C PHE A 64 8.47 9.20 3.86
N LEU A 65 9.65 9.75 3.55
CA LEU A 65 10.46 9.31 2.41
C LEU A 65 10.99 7.88 2.56
N ILE A 66 11.49 7.52 3.75
CA ILE A 66 11.98 6.17 4.06
C ILE A 66 10.84 5.16 3.94
N VAL A 67 9.71 5.45 4.60
CA VAL A 67 8.55 4.55 4.63
C VAL A 67 7.96 4.38 3.23
N GLY A 68 7.84 5.46 2.48
CA GLY A 68 7.40 5.40 1.08
C GLY A 68 8.33 4.55 0.21
N SER A 69 9.65 4.67 0.41
CA SER A 69 10.66 3.86 -0.29
C SER A 69 10.57 2.38 0.09
N LEU A 70 10.36 2.06 1.37
CA LEU A 70 10.17 0.69 1.86
C LEU A 70 8.92 0.05 1.25
N LEU A 71 7.82 0.80 1.12
CA LEU A 71 6.59 0.34 0.45
C LEU A 71 6.82 0.09 -1.04
N ILE A 72 7.51 0.99 -1.75
CA ILE A 72 7.86 0.79 -3.17
C ILE A 72 8.74 -0.45 -3.32
N ALA A 73 9.77 -0.63 -2.48
CA ALA A 73 10.60 -1.83 -2.49
C ALA A 73 9.77 -3.10 -2.24
N GLY A 74 8.93 -3.09 -1.21
CA GLY A 74 8.07 -4.21 -0.86
C GLY A 74 7.02 -4.55 -1.91
N SER A 75 6.61 -3.58 -2.73
CA SER A 75 5.73 -3.85 -3.89
C SER A 75 6.33 -4.87 -4.86
N PHE A 76 7.65 -4.85 -5.05
CA PHE A 76 8.34 -5.86 -5.85
C PHE A 76 8.38 -7.22 -5.16
N GLY A 77 8.50 -7.24 -3.83
CA GLY A 77 8.36 -8.45 -3.02
C GLY A 77 6.99 -9.09 -3.17
N PHE A 78 5.92 -8.30 -3.06
CA PHE A 78 4.55 -8.76 -3.28
C PHE A 78 4.33 -9.25 -4.70
N ARG A 79 4.86 -8.56 -5.72
CA ARG A 79 4.75 -8.99 -7.12
C ARG A 79 5.33 -10.38 -7.34
N ARG A 80 6.46 -10.68 -6.68
CA ARG A 80 7.12 -12.00 -6.75
C ARG A 80 6.35 -13.05 -5.96
N ALA A 81 5.93 -12.73 -4.74
CA ALA A 81 5.30 -13.68 -3.82
C ALA A 81 3.85 -14.05 -4.18
N LEU A 82 3.15 -13.14 -4.86
CA LEU A 82 1.74 -13.30 -5.22
C LEU A 82 1.55 -13.62 -6.71
N TYR A 83 2.61 -13.87 -7.47
CA TYR A 83 2.50 -14.23 -8.87
C TYR A 83 1.60 -15.47 -9.07
N GLY A 84 0.58 -15.34 -9.93
CA GLY A 84 -0.41 -16.40 -10.18
C GLY A 84 -1.41 -16.65 -9.03
N LYS A 85 -1.37 -15.85 -7.95
CA LYS A 85 -2.25 -15.99 -6.78
C LYS A 85 -3.25 -14.83 -6.70
N PRO A 86 -4.40 -15.00 -6.03
CA PRO A 86 -5.33 -13.91 -5.77
C PRO A 86 -4.62 -12.71 -5.13
N GLY A 87 -4.88 -11.50 -5.64
CA GLY A 87 -4.23 -10.27 -5.19
C GLY A 87 -2.88 -9.97 -5.85
N GLY A 88 -2.34 -10.87 -6.68
CA GLY A 88 -1.03 -10.72 -7.33
C GLY A 88 -0.87 -9.53 -8.26
N THR A 89 -1.98 -8.94 -8.74
CA THR A 89 -1.97 -7.72 -9.55
C THR A 89 -2.17 -6.48 -8.69
N TRP A 90 -3.18 -6.48 -7.83
CA TRP A 90 -3.63 -5.27 -7.13
C TRP A 90 -2.83 -4.97 -5.88
N VAL A 91 -2.43 -5.97 -5.08
CA VAL A 91 -1.62 -5.73 -3.88
C VAL A 91 -0.30 -5.02 -4.24
N PRO A 92 0.52 -5.51 -5.19
CA PRO A 92 1.76 -4.81 -5.57
C PRO A 92 1.51 -3.39 -6.10
N ARG A 93 0.47 -3.20 -6.92
CA ARG A 93 0.16 -1.89 -7.52
C ARG A 93 -0.26 -0.88 -6.45
N LEU A 94 -1.18 -1.26 -5.58
CA LEU A 94 -1.70 -0.40 -4.52
C LEU A 94 -0.62 -0.11 -3.48
N THR A 95 0.22 -1.07 -3.10
CA THR A 95 1.37 -0.82 -2.21
C THR A 95 2.35 0.19 -2.84
N ARG A 96 2.61 0.09 -4.15
CA ARG A 96 3.47 1.06 -4.84
C ARG A 96 2.85 2.46 -4.87
N ILE A 97 1.54 2.56 -5.15
CA ILE A 97 0.80 3.83 -5.13
C ILE A 97 0.84 4.45 -3.73
N ALA A 98 0.61 3.65 -2.68
CA ALA A 98 0.71 4.11 -1.30
C ALA A 98 2.11 4.63 -0.98
N GLY A 99 3.16 3.94 -1.43
CA GLY A 99 4.54 4.41 -1.25
C GLY A 99 4.83 5.73 -1.96
N ILE A 100 4.31 5.93 -3.18
CA ILE A 100 4.44 7.21 -3.92
C ILE A 100 3.68 8.32 -3.19
N GLY A 101 2.46 8.06 -2.72
CA GLY A 101 1.68 9.02 -1.94
C GLY A 101 2.40 9.40 -0.64
N MET A 102 3.03 8.45 0.04
CA MET A 102 3.82 8.71 1.24
C MET A 102 5.03 9.61 0.96
N ILE A 103 5.73 9.38 -0.16
CA ILE A 103 6.82 10.28 -0.62
C ILE A 103 6.26 11.67 -0.93
N GLY A 104 5.13 11.74 -1.63
CA GLY A 104 4.44 13.01 -1.93
C GLY A 104 4.09 13.79 -0.66
N ALA A 105 3.59 13.13 0.38
CA ALA A 105 3.31 13.74 1.67
C ALA A 105 4.58 14.24 2.40
N GLY A 106 5.73 13.60 2.18
CA GLY A 106 7.01 14.12 2.66
C GLY A 106 7.50 15.35 1.89
N VAL A 107 7.29 15.38 0.57
CA VAL A 107 7.72 16.49 -0.30
C VAL A 107 6.83 17.72 -0.15
N PHE A 108 5.51 17.53 -0.11
CA PHE A 108 4.54 18.59 0.09
C PHE A 108 4.19 18.61 1.58
N VAL A 109 4.79 19.53 2.32
CA VAL A 109 4.64 19.60 3.78
C VAL A 109 3.32 20.28 4.16
N MET A 110 2.70 19.85 5.25
CA MET A 110 1.54 20.56 5.81
C MET A 110 1.94 21.95 6.32
N ASP A 111 0.98 22.87 6.33
CA ASP A 111 1.19 24.15 6.99
C ASP A 111 1.19 23.98 8.51
N PRO A 112 1.94 24.83 9.24
CA PRO A 112 1.67 25.11 10.64
C PRO A 112 0.19 25.40 10.89
N GLY A 113 -0.35 24.90 11.98
CA GLY A 113 -1.74 25.16 12.34
C GLY A 113 -2.08 24.79 13.77
N ASP A 114 -3.14 25.39 14.29
CA ASP A 114 -3.69 25.12 15.61
C ASP A 114 -2.66 25.16 16.75
N GLY A 115 -1.80 26.19 16.75
CA GLY A 115 -0.77 26.36 17.78
C GLY A 115 0.50 25.53 17.60
N PHE A 116 0.60 24.69 16.56
CA PHE A 116 1.80 23.90 16.28
C PHE A 116 2.47 24.27 14.94
N PRO A 117 3.82 24.46 14.92
CA PRO A 117 4.71 24.48 16.08
C PRO A 117 4.52 25.75 16.93
N VAL A 118 5.13 25.80 18.12
CA VAL A 118 5.07 26.97 19.02
C VAL A 118 5.36 28.27 18.26
N GLY A 119 4.51 29.27 18.46
CA GLY A 119 4.52 30.53 17.70
C GLY A 119 3.47 30.60 16.59
N THR A 120 2.80 29.48 16.29
CA THR A 120 1.67 29.46 15.35
C THR A 120 0.39 29.96 16.03
N PRO A 121 -0.48 30.73 15.34
CA PRO A 121 -1.79 31.09 15.86
C PRO A 121 -2.63 29.87 16.27
N ALA A 122 -3.37 30.00 17.37
CA ALA A 122 -4.30 28.97 17.83
C ALA A 122 -5.54 28.91 16.93
N GLY A 123 -6.12 27.72 16.79
CA GLY A 123 -7.29 27.47 15.95
C GLY A 123 -6.96 26.98 14.54
N PRO A 124 -7.98 26.50 13.81
CA PRO A 124 -7.80 25.99 12.46
C PRO A 124 -7.29 27.11 11.54
N PRO A 125 -6.32 26.81 10.66
CA PRO A 125 -5.80 27.80 9.73
C PRO A 125 -6.91 28.30 8.80
N ALA A 126 -7.01 29.63 8.64
CA ALA A 126 -8.05 30.26 7.81
C ALA A 126 -7.91 29.93 6.32
N THR A 127 -6.71 29.58 5.87
CA THR A 127 -6.41 29.16 4.50
C THR A 127 -5.37 28.06 4.52
N MET A 128 -5.36 27.22 3.49
CA MET A 128 -4.32 26.23 3.26
C MET A 128 -3.44 26.68 2.08
N SER A 129 -2.13 26.56 2.26
CA SER A 129 -1.18 26.69 1.16
C SER A 129 -1.37 25.56 0.15
N TRP A 130 -0.89 25.78 -1.07
CA TRP A 130 -0.94 24.74 -2.09
C TRP A 130 -0.14 23.50 -1.69
N HIS A 131 0.93 23.64 -0.88
CA HIS A 131 1.71 22.50 -0.37
C HIS A 131 0.86 21.66 0.57
N ALA A 132 0.13 22.28 1.50
CA ALA A 132 -0.76 21.57 2.41
C ALA A 132 -1.91 20.87 1.66
N VAL A 133 -2.42 21.47 0.59
CA VAL A 133 -3.40 20.81 -0.29
C VAL A 133 -2.79 19.59 -0.96
N MET A 134 -1.59 19.71 -1.55
CA MET A 134 -0.90 18.57 -2.18
C MET A 134 -0.52 17.48 -1.16
N HIS A 135 -0.19 17.84 0.07
CA HIS A 135 -0.01 16.90 1.17
C HIS A 135 -1.28 16.07 1.40
N MET A 136 -2.43 16.74 1.47
CA MET A 136 -3.71 16.09 1.75
C MET A 136 -4.15 15.17 0.60
N VAL A 137 -3.88 15.56 -0.65
CA VAL A 137 -4.08 14.70 -1.83
C VAL A 137 -3.18 13.46 -1.75
N ALA A 138 -1.90 13.64 -1.47
CA ALA A 138 -0.93 12.55 -1.37
C ALA A 138 -1.26 11.58 -0.21
N GLY A 139 -1.67 12.13 0.93
CA GLY A 139 -2.18 11.37 2.08
C GLY A 139 -3.44 10.58 1.72
N SER A 140 -4.41 11.23 1.09
CA SER A 140 -5.66 10.59 0.65
C SER A 140 -5.42 9.42 -0.31
N ILE A 141 -4.54 9.60 -1.30
CA ILE A 141 -4.11 8.53 -2.21
C ILE A 141 -3.50 7.35 -1.42
N THR A 142 -2.67 7.65 -0.42
CA THR A 142 -2.02 6.64 0.43
C THR A 142 -3.04 5.82 1.22
N PHE A 143 -3.94 6.50 1.94
CA PHE A 143 -4.97 5.83 2.74
C PHE A 143 -5.96 5.04 1.89
N ILE A 144 -6.41 5.59 0.77
CA ILE A 144 -7.30 4.88 -0.17
C ILE A 144 -6.61 3.64 -0.73
N ALA A 145 -5.33 3.75 -1.12
CA ALA A 145 -4.59 2.62 -1.63
C ALA A 145 -4.43 1.50 -0.58
N PHE A 146 -4.17 1.84 0.68
CA PHE A 146 -4.14 0.86 1.77
C PHE A 146 -5.51 0.23 2.01
N ALA A 147 -6.57 1.03 2.10
CA ALA A 147 -7.94 0.52 2.28
C ALA A 147 -8.33 -0.43 1.14
N ALA A 148 -8.05 -0.04 -0.12
CA ALA A 148 -8.31 -0.86 -1.29
C ALA A 148 -7.47 -2.16 -1.32
N ALA A 149 -6.24 -2.15 -0.78
CA ALA A 149 -5.39 -3.33 -0.72
C ALA A 149 -5.92 -4.39 0.27
N LEU A 150 -6.63 -3.96 1.32
CA LEU A 150 -7.30 -4.83 2.28
C LEU A 150 -8.60 -5.44 1.70
N LEU A 151 -9.27 -4.72 0.82
CA LEU A 151 -10.50 -5.17 0.17
C LEU A 151 -10.16 -6.17 -0.95
N ARG A 152 -10.45 -7.46 -0.72
CA ARG A 152 -10.31 -8.50 -1.76
C ARG A 152 -11.33 -8.25 -2.89
N PRO A 153 -10.92 -8.10 -4.17
CA PRO A 153 -11.87 -8.23 -5.27
C PRO A 153 -12.37 -9.68 -5.27
N ARG A 154 -13.66 -9.90 -4.98
CA ARG A 154 -14.28 -11.21 -5.16
C ARG A 154 -14.15 -11.58 -6.64
N PRO A 155 -13.65 -12.78 -6.99
CA PRO A 155 -13.71 -13.20 -8.37
C PRO A 155 -15.19 -13.21 -8.76
N VAL A 156 -15.55 -12.44 -9.78
CA VAL A 156 -16.84 -12.60 -10.45
C VAL A 156 -16.85 -14.06 -10.89
N LEU A 157 -17.67 -14.88 -10.24
CA LEU A 157 -17.90 -16.25 -10.66
C LEU A 157 -18.40 -16.16 -12.10
N HIS A 158 -17.54 -16.47 -13.07
CA HIS A 158 -18.01 -16.75 -14.41
C HIS A 158 -18.99 -17.92 -14.26
N PRO A 159 -20.27 -17.78 -14.65
CA PRO A 159 -21.17 -18.91 -14.62
C PRO A 159 -20.54 -20.01 -15.44
N HIS A 160 -20.32 -21.15 -14.79
CA HIS A 160 -19.72 -22.32 -15.41
C HIS A 160 -20.63 -22.71 -16.58
N ARG A 161 -20.21 -22.37 -17.81
CA ARG A 161 -20.92 -22.76 -19.03
C ARG A 161 -20.84 -24.27 -19.10
N ARG A 162 -21.86 -24.98 -18.57
CA ARG A 162 -22.01 -26.43 -18.69
C ARG A 162 -21.91 -26.77 -20.17
N ARG A 163 -20.79 -27.35 -20.60
CA ARG A 163 -20.70 -28.02 -21.89
C ARG A 163 -21.65 -29.21 -21.83
N ARG A 164 -22.83 -29.08 -22.43
CA ARG A 164 -23.67 -30.24 -22.79
C ARG A 164 -22.88 -31.05 -23.83
N HIS A 165 -22.20 -32.11 -23.39
CA HIS A 165 -21.80 -33.17 -24.30
C HIS A 165 -23.04 -34.00 -24.63
N GLY A 166 -23.74 -33.63 -25.70
CA GLY A 166 -24.63 -34.55 -26.41
C GLY A 166 -23.82 -35.28 -27.47
N ARG A 167 -23.45 -36.54 -27.22
CA ARG A 167 -22.97 -37.45 -28.26
C ARG A 167 -24.08 -38.51 -28.45
N PRO A 168 -24.81 -38.55 -29.57
CA PRO A 168 -25.71 -39.65 -29.85
C PRO A 168 -24.91 -40.94 -30.10
N LEU A 169 -25.39 -42.06 -29.57
CA LEU A 169 -24.87 -43.40 -29.85
C LEU A 169 -25.12 -43.80 -31.32
N PRO A 170 -24.25 -44.59 -31.96
CA PRO A 170 -24.47 -45.07 -33.33
C PRO A 170 -25.60 -46.11 -33.40
N PRO A 171 -26.32 -46.22 -34.54
CA PRO A 171 -27.43 -47.15 -34.69
C PRO A 171 -26.97 -48.61 -34.65
N GLY A 172 -27.71 -49.43 -33.90
CA GLY A 172 -27.54 -50.88 -33.84
C GLY A 172 -27.78 -51.52 -35.21
N ARG A 173 -26.87 -52.43 -35.60
CA ARG A 173 -27.05 -53.31 -36.75
C ARG A 173 -27.89 -54.50 -36.31
N CYS A 174 -29.09 -54.65 -36.88
CA CYS A 174 -29.83 -55.91 -36.84
C CYS A 174 -29.09 -56.94 -37.70
N GLY A 175 -28.76 -58.10 -37.12
CA GLY A 175 -28.35 -59.28 -37.86
C GLY A 175 -29.57 -60.02 -38.44
N PRO A 176 -29.38 -60.91 -39.42
CA PRO A 176 -30.49 -61.56 -40.13
C PRO A 176 -31.10 -62.73 -39.33
N ASP A 177 -32.42 -62.92 -39.52
CA ASP A 177 -33.22 -64.04 -39.05
C ASP A 177 -32.66 -65.40 -39.49
N PRO A 178 -32.72 -66.45 -38.64
CA PRO A 178 -32.75 -67.83 -39.10
C PRO A 178 -34.20 -68.23 -39.43
N GLY A 179 -34.36 -68.87 -40.59
CA GLY A 179 -35.62 -69.47 -41.04
C GLY A 179 -36.02 -70.74 -40.31
#